data_AF-A0A9Q9AQW1-F1
#
_entry.id   AF-A0A9Q9AQW1-F1
#
_cell.length_a   1.000
_cell.length_b   1.000
_cell.length_c   1.000
_cell.angle_alpha   90.00
_cell.angle_beta   90.00
_cell.angle_gamma   90.00
#
_symmetry.space_group_name_H-M   'P 1'
#
loop_
_entity.id
_entity.type
_entity.pdbx_description
1 polymer ?
#
loop_
_entity_poly.entity_id
_entity_poly.type
_entity_poly.pdbx_seq_one_letter_code
_entity_poly.pdbx_strand_id
1 'polypeptide(L)'
;MSRDQATVTVWSTSDGINTTPGGAALHRDDSYYERHLAQRWAQHVGREAPKTAYRLNKLPAGYAGWEKTRTNTGGGRQHVDRYLYGHPSGKPFDSLPKAWVHFQHWIDNRGNSHGCPCVRCESQPVNRIMTLDLRTIPGTTPYSILDLPYNASPAQVETAYTVQALSLDIDSSNPTSYGYQQLQHISQAKEILGDPRPMGRPLLDRCIRYAQEGYMGDRPWDFLGVRNDASRAQIEAAYQRCLQLWSEYEDVAPLVLHCIRAAREAMIRAARA
;
A
#
# COMPACT_ATOMS: atom_id res chain seq x y z
N MET A 1 -10.15 29.11 36.14
CA MET A 1 -8.76 28.63 36.05
C MET A 1 -8.49 28.25 34.60
N SER A 2 -7.56 28.94 33.93
CA SER A 2 -7.21 28.65 32.54
C SER A 2 -6.54 27.26 32.48
N ARG A 3 -7.00 26.38 31.58
CA ARG A 3 -6.29 25.13 31.30
C ARG A 3 -5.16 25.47 30.32
N ASP A 4 -3.94 25.07 30.63
CA ASP A 4 -2.84 25.17 29.68
C ASP A 4 -3.15 24.24 28.50
N GLN A 5 -3.12 24.78 27.27
CA GLN A 5 -3.38 24.03 26.05
C GLN A 5 -2.06 23.75 25.33
N ALA A 6 -1.69 22.47 25.23
CA ALA A 6 -0.52 22.01 24.49
C ALA A 6 -0.92 21.60 23.07
N THR A 7 -0.29 22.21 22.07
CA THR A 7 -0.43 21.81 20.67
C THR A 7 0.55 20.68 20.36
N VAL A 8 0.03 19.55 19.90
CA VAL A 8 0.83 18.41 19.44
C VAL A 8 0.96 18.49 17.93
N THR A 9 2.19 18.51 17.43
CA THR A 9 2.45 18.42 15.99
C THR A 9 2.08 17.02 15.51
N VAL A 10 1.15 16.92 14.57
CA VAL A 10 0.83 15.64 13.92
C VAL A 10 2.08 15.06 13.26
N TRP A 11 2.22 13.74 13.30
CA TRP A 11 3.35 13.04 12.70
C TRP A 11 3.42 13.27 11.17
N SER A 12 4.63 13.17 10.61
CA SER A 12 4.93 13.67 9.25
C SER A 12 4.37 12.81 8.11
N THR A 13 3.97 11.56 8.36
CA THR A 13 3.50 10.61 7.34
C THR A 13 2.11 10.07 7.69
N SER A 14 1.25 9.80 6.71
CA SER A 14 -0.10 9.28 6.97
C SER A 14 -0.55 8.40 5.82
N ASP A 15 -1.29 7.33 6.11
CA ASP A 15 -1.96 6.46 5.13
C ASP A 15 -3.36 6.95 4.74
N GLY A 16 -3.68 8.21 5.03
CA GLY A 16 -5.00 8.74 4.76
C GLY A 16 -5.27 8.90 3.27
N ILE A 17 -6.43 8.44 2.80
CA ILE A 17 -6.82 8.43 1.37
C ILE A 17 -7.85 9.52 1.00
N ASN A 18 -8.04 10.55 1.82
CA ASN A 18 -8.95 11.68 1.57
C ASN A 18 -10.41 11.28 1.25
N THR A 19 -10.89 10.15 1.79
CA THR A 19 -12.28 9.72 1.57
C THR A 19 -13.25 10.69 2.24
N THR A 20 -14.34 11.03 1.56
CA THR A 20 -15.45 11.82 2.09
C THR A 20 -16.74 11.00 2.14
N PRO A 21 -17.67 11.31 3.06
CA PRO A 21 -18.98 10.69 3.06
C PRO A 21 -19.75 10.98 1.76
N GLY A 22 -20.45 9.98 1.23
CA GLY A 22 -21.24 10.09 -0.01
C GLY A 22 -22.65 10.69 0.16
N GLY A 23 -22.97 11.33 1.28
CA GLY A 23 -24.33 11.83 1.56
C GLY A 23 -24.36 13.13 2.37
N ALA A 24 -25.36 13.98 2.09
CA ALA A 24 -25.50 15.35 2.59
C ALA A 24 -25.82 15.52 4.09
N ALA A 25 -25.87 14.44 4.87
CA ALA A 25 -26.32 14.46 6.26
C ALA A 25 -25.18 14.56 7.31
N LEU A 26 -23.92 14.65 6.85
CA LEU A 26 -22.75 14.72 7.71
C LEU A 26 -22.09 16.10 7.58
N HIS A 27 -21.85 16.75 8.71
CA HIS A 27 -21.09 17.99 8.79
C HIS A 27 -19.64 17.70 9.15
N ARG A 28 -18.68 18.39 8.54
CA ARG A 28 -17.27 18.21 8.85
C ARG A 28 -16.93 18.94 10.15
N ASP A 29 -16.42 18.22 11.13
CA ASP A 29 -15.84 18.78 12.36
C ASP A 29 -14.66 17.92 12.81
N ASP A 30 -13.45 18.47 12.63
CA ASP A 30 -12.20 17.82 12.99
C ASP A 30 -11.88 17.99 14.49
N SER A 31 -12.51 18.98 15.17
CA SER A 31 -12.14 19.44 16.51
C SER A 31 -12.29 18.37 17.59
N TYR A 32 -13.26 17.46 17.43
CA TYR A 32 -13.44 16.33 18.31
C TYR A 32 -12.23 15.39 18.24
N TYR A 33 -11.84 14.99 17.03
CA TYR A 33 -10.76 14.04 16.83
C TYR A 33 -9.40 14.66 17.12
N GLU A 34 -9.15 15.92 16.77
CA GLU A 34 -7.90 16.62 17.09
C GLU A 34 -7.61 16.65 18.59
N ARG A 35 -8.63 16.92 19.42
CA ARG A 35 -8.48 16.94 20.89
C ARG A 35 -8.25 15.55 21.45
N HIS A 36 -9.10 14.60 21.07
CA HIS A 36 -9.08 13.30 21.72
C HIS A 36 -7.95 12.39 21.21
N LEU A 37 -7.52 12.52 19.95
CA LEU A 37 -6.32 11.84 19.46
C LEU A 37 -5.06 12.41 20.11
N ALA A 38 -4.97 13.72 20.31
CA ALA A 38 -3.84 14.31 21.02
C ALA A 38 -3.77 13.85 22.47
N GLN A 39 -4.91 13.73 23.15
CA GLN A 39 -4.96 13.18 24.51
C GLN A 39 -4.45 11.74 24.54
N ARG A 40 -4.92 10.88 23.62
CA ARG A 40 -4.48 9.49 23.52
C ARG A 40 -3.01 9.36 23.19
N TRP A 41 -2.51 10.22 22.30
CA TRP A 41 -1.09 10.31 21.98
C TRP A 41 -0.26 10.68 23.21
N ALA A 42 -0.65 11.71 23.96
CA ALA A 42 0.06 12.15 25.16
C ALA A 42 0.11 11.04 26.22
N GLN A 43 -1.00 10.30 26.39
CA GLN A 43 -1.06 9.12 27.26
C GLN A 43 -0.10 8.02 26.79
N HIS A 44 -0.11 7.71 25.50
CA HIS A 44 0.72 6.65 24.91
C HIS A 44 2.22 6.92 25.03
N VAL A 45 2.65 8.15 24.78
CA VAL A 45 4.08 8.53 24.87
C VAL A 45 4.52 8.93 26.28
N GLY A 46 3.65 8.79 27.29
CA GLY A 46 3.96 9.13 28.68
C GLY A 46 4.18 10.63 28.93
N ARG A 47 3.56 11.51 28.13
CA ARG A 47 3.65 12.98 28.22
C ARG A 47 2.40 13.64 28.81
N GLU A 48 1.50 12.87 29.41
CA GLU A 48 0.29 13.41 30.04
C GLU A 48 0.65 14.21 31.31
N ALA A 49 0.31 15.50 31.31
CA ALA A 49 0.52 16.41 32.42
C ALA A 49 -0.82 16.78 33.08
N PRO A 50 -0.87 16.87 34.44
CA PRO A 50 -2.08 17.29 35.13
C PRO A 50 -2.59 18.64 34.62
N LYS A 51 -3.91 18.75 34.41
CA LYS A 51 -4.60 19.98 33.99
C LYS A 51 -4.21 20.53 32.61
N THR A 52 -3.42 19.79 31.83
CA THR A 52 -3.06 20.18 30.45
C THR A 52 -4.07 19.60 29.47
N ALA A 53 -4.60 20.44 28.58
CA ALA A 53 -5.43 20.00 27.46
C ALA A 53 -4.57 19.85 26.21
N TYR A 54 -4.67 18.71 25.52
CA TYR A 54 -3.93 18.46 24.29
C TYR A 54 -4.81 18.66 23.07
N ARG A 55 -4.23 19.18 21.98
CA ARG A 55 -4.88 19.26 20.68
C ARG A 55 -3.86 19.05 19.57
N LEU A 56 -4.19 18.23 18.58
CA LEU A 56 -3.37 18.13 17.37
C LEU A 56 -3.44 19.47 16.61
N ASN A 57 -2.35 19.91 15.99
CA ASN A 57 -2.36 21.08 15.12
C ASN A 57 -3.27 20.90 13.89
N LYS A 58 -3.45 19.65 13.46
CA LYS A 58 -4.38 19.19 12.42
C LYS A 58 -4.55 17.67 12.52
N LEU A 59 -5.56 17.11 11.87
CA LEU A 59 -5.65 15.65 11.68
C LEU A 59 -4.52 15.15 10.74
N PRO A 60 -4.15 13.85 10.85
CA PRO A 60 -3.22 13.21 9.91
C PRO A 60 -3.68 13.42 8.46
N ALA A 61 -2.72 13.60 7.55
CA ALA A 61 -3.03 13.88 6.15
C ALA A 61 -3.96 12.79 5.58
N GLY A 62 -5.02 13.20 4.90
CA GLY A 62 -6.02 12.29 4.34
C GLY A 62 -7.12 11.83 5.28
N TYR A 63 -7.08 12.20 6.57
CA TYR A 63 -8.16 11.95 7.53
C TYR A 63 -9.02 13.21 7.77
N ALA A 64 -10.32 12.98 7.99
CA ALA A 64 -11.28 14.05 8.28
C ALA A 64 -12.37 13.56 9.26
N GLY A 65 -12.71 14.40 10.22
CA GLY A 65 -13.78 14.20 11.19
C GLY A 65 -15.12 14.68 10.63
N TRP A 66 -16.15 13.87 10.85
CA TRP A 66 -17.52 14.15 10.41
C TRP A 66 -18.50 13.83 11.52
N GLU A 67 -19.57 14.60 11.65
CA GLU A 67 -20.60 14.37 12.64
C GLU A 67 -22.01 14.54 12.10
N LYS A 68 -22.95 13.85 12.74
CA LYS A 68 -24.38 13.91 12.44
C LYS A 68 -25.17 13.98 13.73
N THR A 69 -25.98 15.01 13.85
CA THR A 69 -26.95 15.13 14.96
C THR A 69 -28.20 14.31 14.64
N ARG A 70 -28.59 13.41 15.54
CA ARG A 70 -29.85 12.67 15.44
C ARG A 70 -31.01 13.56 15.85
N THR A 71 -31.96 13.78 14.95
CA THR A 71 -33.17 14.58 15.18
C THR A 71 -34.26 13.84 15.96
N ASN A 72 -34.16 12.50 16.12
CA ASN A 72 -35.27 11.65 16.53
C ASN A 72 -35.16 11.07 17.96
N THR A 73 -34.67 11.84 18.92
CA THR A 73 -34.63 11.42 20.33
C THR A 73 -35.74 12.13 21.10
N GLY A 74 -36.90 11.47 21.23
CA GLY A 74 -38.13 11.97 21.88
C GLY A 74 -38.04 12.23 23.39
N GLY A 75 -36.90 12.73 23.87
CA GLY A 75 -36.59 12.95 25.29
C GLY A 75 -35.48 13.98 25.53
N GLY A 76 -35.41 15.03 24.70
CA GLY A 76 -34.60 16.24 24.95
C GLY A 76 -33.08 16.12 24.79
N ARG A 77 -32.51 14.90 24.63
CA ARG A 77 -31.06 14.70 24.49
C ARG A 77 -30.67 14.57 23.02
N GLN A 78 -29.97 15.57 22.47
CA GLN A 78 -29.38 15.50 21.14
C GLN A 78 -28.20 14.51 21.15
N HIS A 79 -28.29 13.44 20.36
CA HIS A 79 -27.18 12.50 20.15
C HIS A 79 -26.39 12.92 18.91
N VAL A 80 -25.06 13.01 19.03
CA VAL A 80 -24.16 13.33 17.91
C VAL A 80 -23.33 12.10 17.58
N ASP A 81 -23.60 11.50 16.42
CA ASP A 81 -22.75 10.45 15.87
C ASP A 81 -21.50 11.07 15.27
N ARG A 82 -20.33 10.50 15.55
CA ARG A 82 -19.04 11.00 15.06
C ARG A 82 -18.32 9.92 14.28
N TYR A 83 -17.74 10.32 13.16
CA TYR A 83 -17.08 9.45 12.21
C TYR A 83 -15.73 10.02 11.82
N LEU A 84 -14.72 9.17 11.71
CA LEU A 84 -13.42 9.54 11.18
C LEU A 84 -13.23 8.85 9.83
N TYR A 85 -13.26 9.64 8.76
CA TYR A 85 -12.99 9.19 7.40
C TYR A 85 -11.50 9.32 7.08
N GLY A 86 -11.04 8.59 6.06
CA GLY A 86 -9.67 8.66 5.57
C GLY A 86 -8.89 7.34 5.60
N HIS A 87 -9.36 6.32 6.31
CA HIS A 87 -8.67 5.03 6.38
C HIS A 87 -8.53 4.36 4.99
N PRO A 88 -7.39 3.70 4.66
CA PRO A 88 -7.16 3.03 3.37
C PRO A 88 -8.26 2.05 2.90
N SER A 89 -9.00 1.45 3.84
CA SER A 89 -10.14 0.58 3.51
C SER A 89 -11.35 1.30 2.91
N GLY A 90 -11.36 2.65 2.89
CA GLY A 90 -12.48 3.47 2.43
C GLY A 90 -13.66 3.54 3.40
N LYS A 91 -13.60 2.82 4.54
CA LYS A 91 -14.66 2.81 5.56
C LYS A 91 -14.29 3.70 6.74
N PRO A 92 -15.21 4.55 7.25
CA PRO A 92 -14.92 5.44 8.37
C PRO A 92 -14.83 4.68 9.69
N PHE A 93 -14.05 5.15 10.68
CA PHE A 93 -14.22 4.71 12.06
C PHE A 93 -15.46 5.39 12.66
N ASP A 94 -16.25 4.65 13.45
CA ASP A 94 -17.46 5.15 14.10
C ASP A 94 -17.23 5.60 15.56
N SER A 95 -15.99 5.50 16.03
CA SER A 95 -15.62 5.79 17.41
C SER A 95 -14.12 6.00 17.54
N LEU A 96 -13.75 6.90 18.45
CA LEU A 96 -12.35 7.23 18.73
C LEU A 96 -11.51 6.02 19.17
N PRO A 97 -11.96 5.13 20.10
CA PRO A 97 -11.14 4.00 20.51
C PRO A 97 -10.76 3.09 19.35
N LYS A 98 -11.69 2.85 18.40
CA LYS A 98 -11.41 2.04 17.21
C LYS A 98 -10.41 2.72 16.27
N ALA A 99 -10.49 4.03 16.11
CA ALA A 99 -9.53 4.80 15.33
C ALA A 99 -8.14 4.84 15.99
N TRP A 100 -8.10 4.94 17.32
CA TRP A 100 -6.85 5.02 18.07
C TRP A 100 -5.97 3.78 17.89
N VAL A 101 -6.54 2.58 17.85
CA VAL A 101 -5.78 1.34 17.59
C VAL A 101 -4.95 1.43 16.30
N HIS A 102 -5.52 2.03 15.25
CA HIS A 102 -4.84 2.23 13.98
C HIS A 102 -3.67 3.20 14.11
N PHE A 103 -3.91 4.38 14.70
CA PHE A 103 -2.87 5.40 14.85
C PHE A 103 -1.77 4.99 15.82
N GLN A 104 -2.12 4.27 16.89
CA GLN A 104 -1.16 3.70 17.81
C GLN A 104 -0.24 2.72 17.07
N HIS A 105 -0.80 1.78 16.31
CA HIS A 105 0.00 0.85 15.49
C HIS A 105 0.88 1.60 14.49
N TRP A 106 0.35 2.63 13.83
CA TRP A 106 1.10 3.48 12.91
C TRP A 106 2.30 4.14 13.58
N ILE A 107 2.10 4.72 14.77
CA ILE A 107 3.16 5.36 15.56
C ILE A 107 4.22 4.32 15.98
N ASP A 108 3.78 3.18 16.51
CA ASP A 108 4.66 2.12 17.04
C ASP A 108 5.47 1.44 15.93
N ASN A 109 4.93 1.36 14.72
CA ASN A 109 5.54 0.70 13.56
C ASN A 109 6.10 1.67 12.51
N ARG A 110 6.44 2.91 12.92
CA ARG A 110 7.11 3.91 12.06
C ARG A 110 6.39 4.19 10.73
N GLY A 111 5.07 4.22 10.76
CA GLY A 111 4.23 4.49 9.60
C GLY A 111 3.91 3.26 8.75
N ASN A 112 4.02 2.05 9.32
CA ASN A 112 3.61 0.83 8.65
C ASN A 112 2.27 0.32 9.21
N SER A 113 1.27 0.17 8.34
CA SER A 113 -0.05 -0.39 8.68
C SER A 113 -0.16 -1.91 8.47
N HIS A 114 0.92 -2.59 8.06
CA HIS A 114 0.97 -4.04 7.95
C HIS A 114 0.77 -4.71 9.32
N GLY A 115 -0.11 -5.73 9.36
CA GLY A 115 -0.45 -6.43 10.60
C GLY A 115 -1.22 -5.59 11.62
N CYS A 116 -1.80 -4.45 11.22
CA CYS A 116 -2.55 -3.58 12.12
C CYS A 116 -3.80 -4.30 12.67
N PRO A 117 -3.99 -4.35 14.01
CA PRO A 117 -5.12 -5.02 14.63
C PRO A 117 -6.38 -4.14 14.69
N CYS A 118 -6.41 -3.01 14.00
CA CYS A 118 -7.59 -2.14 14.05
C CYS A 118 -8.75 -2.79 13.31
N VAL A 119 -9.98 -2.49 13.75
CA VAL A 119 -11.20 -3.03 13.13
C VAL A 119 -11.24 -2.79 11.61
N ARG A 120 -10.64 -1.72 11.09
CA ARG A 120 -10.70 -1.42 9.64
C ARG A 120 -9.64 -2.15 8.83
N CYS A 121 -8.56 -2.62 9.47
CA CYS A 121 -7.55 -3.51 8.90
C CYS A 121 -7.97 -4.98 9.06
N GLU A 122 -8.44 -5.39 10.23
CA GLU A 122 -8.90 -6.76 10.52
C GLU A 122 -10.24 -7.12 9.84
N SER A 123 -11.14 -6.15 9.62
CA SER A 123 -12.38 -6.38 8.85
C SER A 123 -12.16 -6.43 7.35
N GLN A 124 -10.94 -6.18 6.85
CA GLN A 124 -10.61 -6.69 5.54
C GLN A 124 -10.39 -8.19 5.72
N PRO A 125 -10.98 -9.06 4.89
CA PRO A 125 -10.65 -10.47 4.96
C PRO A 125 -9.14 -10.56 4.83
N VAL A 126 -8.43 -10.83 5.92
CA VAL A 126 -6.97 -11.06 5.98
C VAL A 126 -6.56 -12.12 4.95
N ASN A 127 -7.52 -12.95 4.58
CA ASN A 127 -7.43 -13.90 3.50
C ASN A 127 -7.12 -13.27 2.14
N ARG A 128 -7.50 -12.02 1.85
CA ARG A 128 -7.33 -11.33 0.55
C ARG A 128 -6.16 -10.33 0.52
N ILE A 129 -5.33 -10.29 1.55
CA ILE A 129 -4.10 -9.49 1.56
C ILE A 129 -2.96 -10.38 1.09
N MET A 130 -2.15 -9.86 0.15
CA MET A 130 -0.89 -10.49 -0.24
C MET A 130 0.14 -10.27 0.86
N THR A 131 0.81 -11.34 1.25
CA THR A 131 1.92 -11.25 2.21
C THR A 131 3.21 -11.34 1.41
N LEU A 132 3.97 -10.25 1.38
CA LEU A 132 5.27 -10.18 0.71
C LEU A 132 6.34 -9.83 1.73
N ASP A 133 7.36 -10.68 1.86
CA ASP A 133 8.54 -10.38 2.64
C ASP A 133 9.64 -9.81 1.74
N LEU A 134 9.66 -8.49 1.61
CA LEU A 134 10.63 -7.78 0.76
C LEU A 134 12.09 -7.99 1.20
N ARG A 135 12.34 -8.45 2.43
CA ARG A 135 13.71 -8.76 2.89
C ARG A 135 14.27 -10.00 2.20
N THR A 136 13.40 -10.85 1.68
CA THR A 136 13.76 -12.10 1.00
C THR A 136 13.86 -11.93 -0.52
N ILE A 137 13.47 -10.78 -1.06
CA ILE A 137 13.40 -10.53 -2.49
C ILE A 137 14.59 -9.64 -2.89
N PRO A 138 15.41 -10.06 -3.86
CA PRO A 138 16.46 -9.19 -4.40
C PRO A 138 15.86 -7.86 -4.90
N GLY A 139 16.50 -6.75 -4.57
CA GLY A 139 16.08 -5.41 -5.00
C GLY A 139 16.31 -5.13 -6.49
N THR A 140 16.81 -6.11 -7.25
CA THR A 140 17.03 -6.02 -8.68
C THR A 140 15.71 -5.88 -9.41
N THR A 141 15.63 -4.86 -10.26
CA THR A 141 14.52 -4.60 -11.16
C THR A 141 15.03 -4.35 -12.58
N PRO A 142 14.21 -4.55 -13.61
CA PRO A 142 14.57 -4.16 -14.98
C PRO A 142 14.99 -2.69 -15.11
N TYR A 143 14.37 -1.81 -14.31
CA TYR A 143 14.74 -0.39 -14.23
C TYR A 143 16.15 -0.19 -13.67
N SER A 144 16.50 -0.85 -12.56
CA SER A 144 17.84 -0.73 -11.99
C SER A 144 18.92 -1.35 -12.86
N ILE A 145 18.59 -2.41 -13.63
CA ILE A 145 19.52 -3.02 -14.59
C ILE A 145 19.91 -2.01 -15.68
N LEU A 146 18.93 -1.26 -16.22
CA LEU A 146 19.17 -0.23 -17.22
C LEU A 146 19.53 1.15 -16.65
N ASP A 147 19.71 1.26 -15.33
CA ASP A 147 19.94 2.53 -14.62
C ASP A 147 18.88 3.62 -14.95
N LEU A 148 17.61 3.22 -14.90
CA LEU A 148 16.46 4.06 -15.25
C LEU A 148 15.56 4.32 -14.04
N PRO A 149 14.89 5.49 -13.99
CA PRO A 149 13.82 5.72 -13.04
C PRO A 149 12.54 4.94 -13.42
N TYR A 150 11.69 4.63 -12.44
CA TYR A 150 10.45 3.84 -12.65
C TYR A 150 9.43 4.49 -13.61
N ASN A 151 9.57 5.78 -13.91
CA ASN A 151 8.73 6.50 -14.87
C ASN A 151 9.37 6.64 -16.28
N ALA A 152 10.44 5.91 -16.58
CA ALA A 152 11.16 6.03 -17.84
C ALA A 152 10.27 5.73 -19.06
N SER A 153 10.23 6.63 -20.03
CA SER A 153 9.52 6.43 -21.30
C SER A 153 10.13 5.29 -22.14
N PRO A 154 9.38 4.70 -23.08
CA PRO A 154 9.92 3.68 -23.99
C PRO A 154 11.17 4.15 -24.76
N ALA A 155 11.24 5.43 -25.14
CA ALA A 155 12.41 5.99 -25.80
C ALA A 155 13.65 6.03 -24.89
N GLN A 156 13.47 6.32 -23.60
CA GLN A 156 14.55 6.27 -22.61
C GLN A 156 15.04 4.84 -22.39
N VAL A 157 14.13 3.86 -22.37
CA VAL A 157 14.47 2.43 -22.30
C VAL A 157 15.33 2.02 -23.49
N GLU A 158 14.93 2.38 -24.71
CA GLU A 158 15.70 2.06 -25.92
C GLU A 158 17.08 2.70 -25.93
N THR A 159 17.15 3.96 -25.50
CA THR A 159 18.41 4.71 -25.42
C THR A 159 19.36 4.08 -24.40
N ALA A 160 18.87 3.77 -23.20
CA ALA A 160 19.67 3.17 -22.13
C ALA A 160 20.20 1.79 -22.54
N TYR A 161 19.34 0.94 -23.12
CA TYR A 161 19.75 -0.35 -23.66
C TYR A 161 20.87 -0.19 -24.71
N THR A 162 20.68 0.72 -25.67
CA THR A 162 21.66 0.93 -26.76
C THR A 162 23.01 1.38 -26.22
N VAL A 163 23.02 2.34 -25.29
CA VAL A 163 24.25 2.84 -24.67
C VAL A 163 24.98 1.75 -23.90
N GLN A 164 24.25 0.98 -23.07
CA GLN A 164 24.86 -0.09 -22.29
C GLN A 164 25.37 -1.22 -23.19
N ALA A 165 24.57 -1.68 -24.16
CA ALA A 165 24.95 -2.75 -25.07
C ALA A 165 26.22 -2.42 -25.88
N LEU A 166 26.38 -1.17 -26.32
CA LEU A 166 27.59 -0.72 -27.04
C LEU A 166 28.83 -0.61 -26.14
N SER A 167 28.65 -0.51 -24.83
CA SER A 167 29.75 -0.40 -23.86
C SER A 167 30.27 -1.75 -23.36
N LEU A 168 29.56 -2.85 -23.65
CA LEU A 168 29.94 -4.18 -23.20
C LEU A 168 31.04 -4.77 -24.08
N ASP A 169 32.12 -5.22 -23.43
CA ASP A 169 33.12 -6.06 -24.07
C ASP A 169 32.63 -7.52 -24.08
N ILE A 170 32.24 -8.01 -25.26
CA ILE A 170 31.61 -9.32 -25.42
C ILE A 170 32.62 -10.28 -26.05
N ASP A 171 33.05 -11.27 -25.28
CA ASP A 171 33.74 -12.43 -25.82
C ASP A 171 32.71 -13.41 -26.41
N SER A 172 32.46 -13.30 -27.71
CA SER A 172 31.53 -14.16 -28.44
C SER A 172 31.90 -15.64 -28.42
N SER A 173 33.15 -15.98 -28.06
CA SER A 173 33.61 -17.37 -27.99
C SER A 173 33.32 -18.03 -26.64
N ASN A 174 32.95 -17.24 -25.62
CA ASN A 174 32.63 -17.72 -24.29
C ASN A 174 31.25 -17.22 -23.82
N PRO A 175 30.19 -18.03 -23.90
CA PRO A 175 28.84 -17.66 -23.47
C PRO A 175 28.69 -17.55 -21.94
N THR A 176 29.73 -17.89 -21.18
CA THR A 176 29.79 -17.66 -19.72
C THR A 176 30.59 -16.42 -19.36
N SER A 177 31.11 -15.69 -20.35
CA SER A 177 31.80 -14.43 -20.10
C SER A 177 30.86 -13.42 -19.45
N TYR A 178 31.44 -12.58 -18.60
CA TYR A 178 30.70 -11.51 -17.92
C TYR A 178 29.94 -10.61 -18.91
N GLY A 179 30.58 -10.22 -20.02
CA GLY A 179 29.95 -9.39 -21.05
C GLY A 179 28.74 -10.04 -21.70
N TYR A 180 28.80 -11.35 -21.96
CA TYR A 180 27.67 -12.10 -22.52
C TYR A 180 26.50 -12.19 -21.52
N GLN A 181 26.78 -12.50 -20.25
CA GLN A 181 25.75 -12.55 -19.20
C GLN A 181 25.11 -11.18 -18.97
N GLN A 182 25.90 -10.11 -18.97
CA GLN A 182 25.37 -8.75 -18.86
C GLN A 182 24.49 -8.38 -20.06
N LEU A 183 24.89 -8.75 -21.27
CA LEU A 183 24.07 -8.52 -22.46
C LEU A 183 22.70 -9.21 -22.33
N GLN A 184 22.67 -10.45 -21.82
CA GLN A 184 21.42 -11.16 -21.57
C GLN A 184 20.53 -10.42 -20.57
N HIS A 185 21.08 -9.98 -19.43
CA HIS A 185 20.32 -9.25 -18.42
C HIS A 185 19.74 -7.93 -18.95
N ILE A 186 20.54 -7.11 -19.66
CA ILE A 186 20.05 -5.84 -20.20
C ILE A 186 19.04 -6.06 -21.34
N SER A 187 19.17 -7.15 -22.10
CA SER A 187 18.21 -7.51 -23.15
C SER A 187 16.87 -7.95 -22.57
N GLN A 188 16.89 -8.80 -21.54
CA GLN A 188 15.68 -9.22 -20.83
C GLN A 188 15.01 -8.03 -20.12
N ALA A 189 15.80 -7.14 -19.49
CA ALA A 189 15.26 -5.94 -18.88
C ALA A 189 14.56 -5.03 -19.91
N LYS A 190 15.18 -4.85 -21.08
CA LYS A 190 14.58 -4.12 -22.21
C LYS A 190 13.28 -4.77 -22.68
N GLU A 191 13.26 -6.09 -22.85
CA GLU A 191 12.08 -6.84 -23.30
C GLU A 191 10.89 -6.63 -22.36
N ILE A 192 11.11 -6.78 -21.05
CA ILE A 192 10.07 -6.57 -20.04
C ILE A 192 9.56 -5.13 -20.07
N LEU A 193 10.46 -4.15 -20.09
CA LEU A 193 10.10 -2.72 -20.07
C LEU A 193 9.48 -2.24 -21.39
N GLY A 194 9.71 -2.99 -22.48
CA GLY A 194 9.11 -2.76 -23.78
C GLY A 194 7.75 -3.43 -23.97
N ASP A 195 7.38 -4.43 -23.16
CA ASP A 195 6.13 -5.17 -23.30
C ASP A 195 4.92 -4.36 -22.79
N PRO A 196 4.01 -3.89 -23.67
CA PRO A 196 2.86 -3.09 -23.27
C PRO A 196 1.69 -3.94 -22.76
N ARG A 197 1.76 -5.26 -22.89
CA ARG A 197 0.67 -6.16 -22.47
C ARG A 197 0.48 -6.04 -20.96
N PRO A 198 -0.74 -6.28 -20.43
CA PRO A 198 -0.99 -6.20 -18.98
C PRO A 198 -0.05 -7.06 -18.13
N MET A 199 0.46 -8.16 -18.70
CA MET A 199 1.37 -9.10 -18.06
C MET A 199 2.86 -8.76 -18.26
N GLY A 200 3.21 -7.67 -18.95
CA GLY A 200 4.57 -7.18 -19.16
C GLY A 200 4.92 -6.06 -18.16
N ARG A 201 5.38 -4.91 -18.67
CA ARG A 201 5.71 -3.72 -17.85
C ARG A 201 4.60 -3.28 -16.88
N PRO A 202 3.30 -3.25 -17.24
CA PRO A 202 2.24 -2.88 -16.31
C PRO A 202 2.15 -3.76 -15.06
N LEU A 203 2.44 -5.07 -15.17
CA LEU A 203 2.45 -5.97 -14.01
C LEU A 203 3.67 -5.69 -13.13
N LEU A 204 4.85 -5.48 -13.73
CA LEU A 204 6.06 -5.09 -13.02
C LEU A 204 5.82 -3.78 -12.23
N ASP A 205 5.30 -2.75 -12.87
CA ASP A 205 5.03 -1.46 -12.24
C ASP A 205 4.05 -1.59 -11.07
N ARG A 206 3.02 -2.44 -11.22
CA ARG A 206 2.11 -2.76 -10.13
C ARG A 206 2.82 -3.44 -8.96
N CYS A 207 3.71 -4.39 -9.24
CA CYS A 207 4.49 -5.08 -8.20
C CYS A 207 5.41 -4.12 -7.45
N ILE A 208 6.08 -3.21 -8.16
CA ILE A 208 6.95 -2.19 -7.57
C ILE A 208 6.14 -1.24 -6.67
N ARG A 209 5.01 -0.72 -7.16
CA ARG A 209 4.12 0.11 -6.33
C ARG A 209 3.63 -0.63 -5.09
N TYR A 210 3.21 -1.88 -5.24
CA TYR A 210 2.77 -2.69 -4.10
C TYR A 210 3.89 -2.86 -3.06
N ALA A 211 5.13 -3.08 -3.50
CA ALA A 211 6.28 -3.19 -2.60
C ALA A 211 6.59 -1.88 -1.88
N GLN A 212 6.44 -0.73 -2.54
CA GLN A 212 6.77 0.58 -1.97
C GLN A 212 5.67 1.13 -1.06
N GLU A 213 4.42 1.00 -1.48
CA GLU A 213 3.28 1.69 -0.88
C GLU A 213 2.37 0.74 -0.08
N GLY A 214 2.59 -0.58 -0.20
CA GLY A 214 1.76 -1.59 0.42
C GLY A 214 0.39 -1.73 -0.27
N TYR A 215 -0.63 -2.08 0.51
CA TYR A 215 -1.97 -2.35 -0.01
C TYR A 215 -2.74 -1.04 -0.31
N MET A 216 -2.42 -0.39 -1.43
CA MET A 216 -3.05 0.87 -1.88
C MET A 216 -4.20 0.64 -2.89
N GLY A 217 -4.89 -0.50 -2.80
CA GLY A 217 -6.04 -0.81 -3.66
C GLY A 217 -5.77 -1.80 -4.78
N ASP A 218 -4.50 -2.15 -5.04
CA ASP A 218 -4.14 -3.28 -5.90
C ASP A 218 -4.61 -4.59 -5.24
N ARG A 219 -5.45 -5.35 -5.96
CA ARG A 219 -6.08 -6.56 -5.43
C ARG A 219 -5.35 -7.81 -5.92
N PRO A 220 -5.34 -8.92 -5.16
CA PRO A 220 -4.66 -10.15 -5.56
C PRO A 220 -5.03 -10.64 -6.96
N TRP A 221 -6.30 -10.52 -7.35
CA TRP A 221 -6.76 -10.96 -8.67
C TRP A 221 -6.23 -10.12 -9.83
N ASP A 222 -5.85 -8.86 -9.58
CA ASP A 222 -5.26 -8.00 -10.60
C ASP A 222 -3.85 -8.48 -11.01
N PHE A 223 -3.10 -9.10 -10.09
CA PHE A 223 -1.77 -9.67 -10.37
C PHE A 223 -1.85 -10.95 -11.21
N LEU A 224 -2.96 -11.68 -11.13
CA LEU A 224 -3.18 -12.90 -11.91
C LEU A 224 -4.03 -12.64 -13.17
N GLY A 225 -4.56 -11.43 -13.35
CA GLY A 225 -5.47 -11.09 -14.45
C GLY A 225 -6.79 -11.86 -14.42
N VAL A 226 -7.31 -12.17 -13.22
CA VAL A 226 -8.58 -12.89 -13.03
C VAL A 226 -9.64 -12.02 -12.36
N ARG A 227 -10.88 -12.51 -12.32
CA ARG A 227 -11.98 -11.85 -11.60
C ARG A 227 -11.91 -12.15 -10.10
N ASN A 228 -12.56 -11.30 -9.30
CA ASN A 228 -12.61 -11.48 -7.84
C ASN A 228 -13.36 -12.75 -7.38
N ASP A 229 -14.21 -13.29 -8.25
CA ASP A 229 -15.08 -14.45 -8.06
C ASP A 229 -14.51 -15.70 -8.74
N ALA A 230 -13.26 -15.64 -9.20
CA ALA A 230 -12.60 -16.76 -9.86
C ALA A 230 -12.56 -18.00 -8.95
N SER A 231 -12.98 -19.13 -9.51
CA SER A 231 -12.87 -20.44 -8.88
C SER A 231 -11.41 -20.82 -8.64
N ARG A 232 -11.18 -21.76 -7.72
CA ARG A 232 -9.83 -22.29 -7.44
C ARG A 232 -9.12 -22.82 -8.69
N ALA A 233 -9.86 -23.45 -9.60
CA ALA A 233 -9.31 -23.95 -10.86
C ALA A 233 -8.88 -22.80 -11.78
N GLN A 234 -9.67 -21.72 -11.87
CA GLN A 234 -9.32 -20.53 -12.65
C GLN A 234 -8.09 -19.81 -12.06
N ILE A 235 -8.00 -19.72 -10.73
CA ILE A 235 -6.83 -19.15 -10.03
C ILE A 235 -5.57 -19.94 -10.36
N GLU A 236 -5.62 -21.27 -10.25
CA GLU A 236 -4.45 -22.12 -10.52
C GLU A 236 -4.04 -22.04 -12.00
N ALA A 237 -5.00 -22.07 -12.94
CA ALA A 237 -4.70 -21.95 -14.35
C ALA A 237 -4.08 -20.59 -14.71
N ALA A 238 -4.54 -19.50 -14.09
CA ALA A 238 -3.96 -18.18 -14.27
C ALA A 238 -2.56 -18.07 -13.66
N TYR A 239 -2.35 -18.64 -12.47
CA TYR A 239 -1.05 -18.72 -11.83
C TYR A 239 -0.02 -19.47 -12.68
N GLN A 240 -0.36 -20.65 -13.20
CA GLN A 240 0.54 -21.43 -14.06
C GLN A 240 0.89 -20.67 -15.34
N ARG A 241 -0.07 -19.96 -15.92
CA ARG A 241 0.18 -19.10 -17.09
C ARG A 241 1.12 -17.95 -16.76
N CYS A 242 0.94 -17.28 -15.62
CA CYS A 242 1.82 -16.20 -15.19
C CYS A 242 3.23 -16.72 -14.88
N LEU A 243 3.35 -17.89 -14.24
CA LEU A 243 4.63 -18.55 -14.02
C LEU A 243 5.34 -18.84 -15.33
N GLN A 244 4.65 -19.42 -16.31
CA GLN A 244 5.25 -19.74 -17.61
C GLN A 244 5.76 -18.49 -18.34
N LEU A 245 5.06 -17.35 -18.20
CA LEU A 245 5.47 -16.09 -18.80
C LEU A 245 6.66 -15.44 -18.07
N TRP A 246 6.79 -15.65 -16.77
CA TRP A 246 7.76 -14.92 -15.93
C TRP A 246 8.93 -15.75 -15.42
N SER A 247 8.91 -17.07 -15.58
CA SER A 247 9.98 -17.96 -15.08
C SER A 247 11.33 -17.69 -15.73
N GLU A 248 11.34 -17.30 -17.01
CA GLU A 248 12.56 -16.95 -17.74
C GLU A 248 13.18 -15.62 -17.29
N TYR A 249 12.42 -14.84 -16.50
CA TYR A 249 12.81 -13.52 -16.00
C TYR A 249 13.04 -13.49 -14.48
N GLU A 250 13.14 -14.65 -13.82
CA GLU A 250 13.31 -14.75 -12.36
C GLU A 250 14.52 -13.95 -11.86
N ASP A 251 15.62 -13.95 -12.62
CA ASP A 251 16.86 -13.27 -12.24
C ASP A 251 16.79 -11.74 -12.40
N VAL A 252 15.98 -11.24 -13.34
CA VAL A 252 15.89 -9.80 -13.66
C VAL A 252 14.67 -9.11 -13.04
N ALA A 253 13.64 -9.87 -12.68
CA ALA A 253 12.40 -9.36 -12.09
C ALA A 253 11.82 -10.31 -11.00
N PRO A 254 12.62 -10.71 -9.99
CA PRO A 254 12.20 -11.68 -8.98
C PRO A 254 10.94 -11.25 -8.22
N LEU A 255 10.80 -9.94 -7.98
CA LEU A 255 9.63 -9.35 -7.32
C LEU A 255 8.30 -9.77 -7.98
N VAL A 256 8.25 -9.89 -9.30
CA VAL A 256 7.01 -10.21 -10.02
C VAL A 256 6.53 -11.62 -9.68
N LEU A 257 7.44 -12.60 -9.68
CA LEU A 257 7.11 -13.98 -9.32
C LEU A 257 6.65 -14.10 -7.87
N HIS A 258 7.30 -13.36 -6.95
CA HIS A 258 6.87 -13.31 -5.56
C HIS A 258 5.46 -12.71 -5.41
N CYS A 259 5.17 -11.62 -6.12
CA CYS A 259 3.83 -11.04 -6.15
C CYS A 259 2.79 -12.02 -6.71
N ILE A 260 3.08 -12.70 -7.82
CA ILE A 260 2.20 -13.73 -8.41
C ILE A 260 1.91 -14.87 -7.41
N ARG A 261 2.94 -15.37 -6.71
CA ARG A 261 2.80 -16.41 -5.68
C ARG A 261 1.94 -15.91 -4.50
N ALA A 262 2.25 -14.74 -3.96
CA ALA A 262 1.50 -14.15 -2.84
C ALA A 262 0.03 -13.85 -3.21
N ALA A 263 -0.21 -13.42 -4.46
CA ALA A 263 -1.55 -13.19 -5.00
C ALA A 263 -2.38 -14.48 -5.04
N ARG A 264 -1.81 -15.56 -5.58
CA ARG A 264 -2.44 -16.89 -5.59
C ARG A 264 -2.81 -17.33 -4.18
N GLU A 265 -1.88 -17.25 -3.24
CA GLU A 265 -2.12 -17.70 -1.87
C GLU A 265 -3.23 -16.91 -1.20
N ALA A 266 -3.26 -15.58 -1.37
CA ALA A 266 -4.34 -14.75 -0.88
C ALA A 266 -5.69 -15.17 -1.50
N MET A 267 -5.76 -15.35 -2.81
CA MET A 267 -7.01 -15.78 -3.44
C MET A 267 -7.48 -17.17 -2.96
N ILE A 268 -6.56 -18.12 -2.77
CA ILE A 268 -6.91 -19.45 -2.27
C ILE A 268 -7.37 -19.40 -0.80
N ARG A 269 -6.70 -18.61 0.06
CA ARG A 269 -7.15 -18.40 1.44
C ARG A 269 -8.56 -17.80 1.47
N ALA A 270 -8.83 -16.85 0.59
CA ALA A 270 -10.12 -16.17 0.51
C ALA A 270 -11.26 -17.06 0.01
N ALA A 271 -10.97 -18.08 -0.78
CA ALA A 271 -11.96 -19.05 -1.26
C ALA A 271 -12.31 -20.13 -0.21
N ARG A 272 -11.58 -20.21 0.92
CA ARG A 272 -11.83 -21.18 2.00
C ARG A 272 -12.67 -20.63 3.16
N ALA A 273 -12.90 -19.32 3.19
CA ALA A 273 -13.63 -18.61 4.26
C ALA A 273 -14.98 -18.13 3.77
#